data_AF-A0A7Y0JKZ0-F1
#
_entry.id   AF-A0A7Y0JKZ0-F1
#
_cell.length_a   1.000
_cell.length_b   1.000
_cell.length_c   1.000
_cell.angle_alpha   90.00
_cell.angle_beta   90.00
_cell.angle_gamma   90.00
#
_symmetry.space_group_name_H-M   'P 1'
#
loop_
_entity.id
_entity.type
_entity.pdbx_description
1 polymer ?
#
loop_
_entity_poly.entity_id
_entity_poly.type
_entity_poly.pdbx_seq_one_letter_code
_entity_poly.pdbx_strand_id
1 'polypeptide(L)'
;MQPVVTTKKVTKRTAIAFTTRTVKDPDLEKGDTEVRTKGVAGVRTITYEVTMTDGKETSRKQISSVVTKKPVTKVVAVGSKTSSCDPNYSGCVPITSDVDCAGGSGNGPEYVSGPVRVTGSDIYDLDRDGDGVACDT
;
A
#
# COMPACT_ATOMS: atom_id res chain seq x y z
N MET A 1 -46.23 -4.81 48.16
CA MET A 1 -45.30 -5.86 47.66
C MET A 1 -43.92 -5.23 47.55
N GLN A 2 -42.85 -5.96 47.90
CA GLN A 2 -41.49 -5.49 47.63
C GLN A 2 -41.17 -5.72 46.14
N PRO A 3 -40.46 -4.81 45.46
CA PRO A 3 -40.10 -4.99 44.07
C PRO A 3 -39.14 -6.18 43.92
N VAL A 4 -39.34 -7.01 42.90
CA VAL A 4 -38.47 -8.17 42.66
C VAL A 4 -37.27 -7.72 41.84
N VAL A 5 -36.09 -7.81 42.45
CA VAL A 5 -34.82 -7.47 41.80
C VAL A 5 -34.09 -8.75 41.39
N THR A 6 -33.67 -8.82 40.12
CA THR A 6 -32.85 -9.93 39.61
C THR A 6 -31.67 -9.42 38.81
N THR A 7 -30.57 -10.15 38.82
CA THR A 7 -29.39 -9.86 37.98
C THR A 7 -29.20 -10.93 36.91
N LYS A 8 -28.77 -10.52 35.72
CA LYS A 8 -28.47 -11.44 34.60
C LYS A 8 -27.16 -11.04 33.95
N LYS A 9 -26.40 -12.04 33.48
CA LYS A 9 -25.22 -11.80 32.64
C LYS A 9 -25.63 -11.81 31.17
N VAL A 10 -25.29 -10.73 30.46
CA VAL A 10 -25.56 -10.56 29.02
C VAL A 10 -24.24 -10.32 28.30
N THR A 11 -23.97 -11.08 27.24
CA THR A 11 -22.78 -10.91 26.42
C THR A 11 -23.09 -10.16 25.14
N LYS A 12 -22.30 -9.12 24.83
CA LYS A 12 -22.33 -8.40 23.55
C LYS A 12 -21.01 -8.63 22.82
N ARG A 13 -21.07 -8.97 21.54
CA ARG A 13 -19.91 -9.05 20.66
C ARG A 13 -19.80 -7.77 19.85
N THR A 14 -18.62 -7.17 19.82
CA THR A 14 -18.32 -6.00 18.99
C THR A 14 -17.12 -6.30 18.11
N ALA A 15 -17.17 -5.83 16.86
CA ALA A 15 -16.05 -5.97 15.94
C ALA A 15 -14.90 -5.04 16.35
N ILE A 16 -13.67 -5.52 16.18
CA ILE A 16 -12.45 -4.70 16.29
C ILE A 16 -11.93 -4.53 14.87
N ALA A 17 -11.87 -3.29 14.39
CA ALA A 17 -11.34 -3.00 13.07
C ALA A 17 -9.90 -3.53 12.92
N PHE A 18 -9.56 -4.02 11.73
CA PHE A 18 -8.18 -4.36 11.41
C PHE A 18 -7.43 -3.11 10.94
N THR A 19 -6.11 -3.14 11.08
CA THR A 19 -5.21 -2.13 10.51
C THR A 19 -4.73 -2.55 9.13
N THR A 20 -4.27 -1.59 8.33
CA THR A 20 -3.61 -1.85 7.05
C THR A 20 -2.13 -1.49 7.16
N ARG A 21 -1.25 -2.35 6.64
CA ARG A 21 0.18 -2.11 6.50
C ARG A 21 0.55 -2.18 5.03
N THR A 22 1.25 -1.16 4.55
CA THR A 22 1.78 -1.13 3.19
C THR A 22 3.26 -1.53 3.21
N VAL A 23 3.65 -2.39 2.27
CA VAL A 23 5.05 -2.81 2.07
C VAL A 23 5.45 -2.53 0.63
N LYS A 24 6.65 -1.98 0.41
CA LYS A 24 7.20 -1.80 -0.93
C LYS A 24 7.66 -3.15 -1.46
N ASP A 25 7.41 -3.38 -2.74
CA ASP A 25 7.71 -4.63 -3.43
C ASP A 25 8.48 -4.33 -4.73
N PRO A 26 9.76 -4.71 -4.85
CA PRO A 26 10.55 -4.44 -6.05
C PRO A 26 10.17 -5.36 -7.21
N ASP A 27 9.39 -6.43 -6.98
CA ASP A 27 8.97 -7.36 -8.02
C ASP A 27 7.69 -6.89 -8.73
N LEU A 28 6.94 -5.98 -8.11
CA LEU A 28 5.72 -5.37 -8.67
C LEU A 28 6.04 -4.04 -9.37
N GLU A 29 5.45 -3.85 -10.56
CA GLU A 29 5.58 -2.63 -11.36
C GLU A 29 5.11 -1.40 -10.57
N LYS A 30 5.80 -0.27 -10.73
CA LYS A 30 5.48 0.95 -9.99
C LYS A 30 4.05 1.41 -10.28
N GLY A 31 3.24 1.51 -9.24
CA GLY A 31 1.82 1.86 -9.34
C GLY A 31 0.88 0.68 -9.13
N ASP A 32 1.36 -0.55 -9.31
CA ASP A 32 0.60 -1.75 -9.02
C ASP A 32 0.46 -1.99 -7.52
N THR A 33 -0.64 -2.65 -7.13
CA THR A 33 -0.88 -3.03 -5.75
C THR A 33 -1.36 -4.47 -5.66
N GLU A 34 -0.90 -5.19 -4.64
CA GLU A 34 -1.31 -6.57 -4.40
C GLU A 34 -1.64 -6.79 -2.91
N VAL A 35 -2.76 -7.46 -2.63
CA VAL A 35 -3.12 -7.81 -1.25
C VAL A 35 -2.47 -9.13 -0.85
N ARG A 36 -1.31 -9.05 -0.20
CA ARG A 36 -0.58 -10.23 0.32
C ARG A 36 -1.25 -10.86 1.55
N THR A 37 -1.98 -10.08 2.34
CA THR A 37 -2.76 -10.61 3.48
C THR A 37 -4.07 -9.88 3.60
N LYS A 38 -5.18 -10.62 3.56
CA LYS A 38 -6.52 -10.05 3.76
C LYS A 38 -6.70 -9.63 5.22
N GLY A 39 -7.16 -8.40 5.42
CA GLY A 39 -7.53 -7.92 6.75
C GLY A 39 -8.77 -8.63 7.26
N VAL A 40 -8.78 -9.00 8.54
CA VAL A 40 -9.92 -9.65 9.20
C VAL A 40 -10.19 -8.93 10.52
N ALA A 41 -11.43 -8.50 10.71
CA ALA A 41 -11.84 -7.88 11.96
C ALA A 41 -11.67 -8.85 13.14
N GLY A 42 -11.19 -8.31 14.25
CA GLY A 42 -11.19 -8.99 15.54
C GLY A 42 -12.57 -8.95 16.18
N VAL A 43 -12.71 -9.59 17.34
CA VAL A 43 -13.93 -9.59 18.14
C VAL A 43 -13.57 -9.30 19.58
N ARG A 44 -14.28 -8.33 20.16
CA ARG A 44 -14.32 -8.06 21.59
C ARG A 44 -15.64 -8.59 22.14
N THR A 45 -15.56 -9.36 23.22
CA THR A 45 -16.72 -9.84 23.96
C THR A 45 -16.82 -9.06 25.25
N ILE A 46 -17.91 -8.33 25.40
CA ILE A 46 -18.21 -7.52 26.57
C ILE A 46 -19.30 -8.26 27.35
N THR A 47 -19.05 -8.51 28.64
CA THR A 47 -20.05 -9.08 29.53
C THR A 47 -20.60 -7.98 30.42
N TYR A 48 -21.91 -7.83 30.40
CA TYR A 48 -22.66 -6.91 31.25
C TYR A 48 -23.40 -7.71 32.33
N GLU A 49 -23.41 -7.17 33.54
CA GLU A 49 -24.41 -7.50 34.54
C GLU A 49 -25.56 -6.52 34.38
N VAL A 50 -26.75 -7.06 34.13
CA VAL A 50 -27.99 -6.28 33.94
C VAL A 50 -28.88 -6.53 35.14
N THR A 51 -29.25 -5.46 35.84
CA THR A 51 -30.20 -5.49 36.94
C THR A 51 -31.59 -5.21 36.40
N MET A 52 -32.53 -6.08 36.75
CA MET A 52 -33.93 -5.98 36.39
C MET A 52 -34.75 -5.76 37.65
N THR A 53 -35.67 -4.80 37.63
CA THR A 53 -36.67 -4.58 38.68
C THR A 53 -38.05 -4.81 38.08
N ASP A 54 -38.82 -5.75 38.64
CA ASP A 54 -40.15 -6.14 38.14
C ASP A 54 -40.16 -6.46 36.64
N GLY A 55 -39.09 -7.14 36.18
CA GLY A 55 -38.93 -7.54 34.78
C GLY A 55 -38.50 -6.42 33.81
N LYS A 56 -38.24 -5.20 34.28
CA LYS A 56 -37.70 -4.09 33.48
C LYS A 56 -36.24 -3.82 33.80
N GLU A 57 -35.41 -3.58 32.78
CA GLU A 57 -34.00 -3.21 32.97
C GLU A 57 -33.90 -1.87 33.69
N THR A 58 -33.24 -1.85 34.84
CA THR A 58 -33.05 -0.64 35.66
C THR A 58 -31.59 -0.21 35.77
N SER A 59 -30.64 -1.14 35.54
CA SER A 59 -29.22 -0.82 35.51
C SER A 59 -28.44 -1.80 34.64
N ARG A 60 -27.34 -1.33 34.08
CA ARG A 60 -26.40 -2.12 33.30
C ARG A 60 -24.98 -1.74 33.67
N LYS A 61 -24.19 -2.71 34.12
CA LYS A 61 -22.78 -2.54 34.47
C LYS A 61 -21.91 -3.44 33.60
N GLN A 62 -20.91 -2.87 32.93
CA GLN A 62 -19.88 -3.67 32.28
C GLN A 62 -18.99 -4.32 33.35
N ILE A 63 -18.91 -5.65 33.35
CA ILE A 63 -18.09 -6.40 34.31
C ILE A 63 -16.86 -7.05 33.67
N SER A 64 -16.85 -7.23 32.35
CA SER A 64 -15.68 -7.74 31.61
C SER A 64 -15.67 -7.26 30.17
N SER A 65 -14.48 -7.10 29.61
CA SER A 65 -14.24 -6.68 28.23
C SER A 65 -12.97 -7.36 27.72
N VAL A 66 -13.14 -8.42 26.94
CA VAL A 66 -12.02 -9.28 26.49
C VAL A 66 -11.98 -9.37 24.97
N VAL A 67 -10.78 -9.35 24.40
CA VAL A 67 -10.60 -9.63 22.97
C VAL A 67 -10.60 -11.14 22.77
N THR A 68 -11.67 -11.67 22.19
CA THR A 68 -11.84 -13.11 21.93
C THR A 68 -11.30 -13.54 20.58
N LYS A 69 -11.16 -12.61 19.63
CA LYS A 69 -10.45 -12.82 18.37
C LYS A 69 -9.60 -11.60 18.04
N LYS A 70 -8.29 -11.78 17.87
CA LYS A 70 -7.42 -10.66 17.46
C LYS A 70 -7.70 -10.29 15.99
N PRO A 71 -7.71 -9.00 15.64
CA PRO A 71 -7.77 -8.59 14.24
C PRO A 71 -6.51 -9.06 13.49
N VAL A 72 -6.69 -9.40 12.22
CA VAL A 72 -5.59 -9.70 11.30
C VAL A 72 -5.32 -8.46 10.46
N THR A 73 -4.11 -7.93 10.52
CA THR A 73 -3.69 -6.77 9.73
C THR A 73 -3.75 -7.09 8.23
N LYS A 74 -4.38 -6.20 7.45
CA LYS A 74 -4.30 -6.25 5.99
C LYS A 74 -2.90 -5.85 5.56
N VAL A 75 -2.25 -6.67 4.73
CA VAL A 75 -0.95 -6.32 4.13
C VAL A 75 -1.15 -6.08 2.65
N VAL A 76 -0.76 -4.89 2.19
CA VAL A 76 -0.79 -4.50 0.78
C VAL A 76 0.64 -4.25 0.32
N ALA A 77 1.08 -5.00 -0.68
CA ALA A 77 2.29 -4.72 -1.41
C ALA A 77 2.02 -3.61 -2.43
N VAL A 78 2.90 -2.62 -2.50
CA VAL A 78 2.88 -1.57 -3.52
C VAL A 78 4.13 -1.69 -4.36
N GLY A 79 3.95 -1.67 -5.67
CA GLY A 79 5.04 -1.80 -6.60
C GLY A 79 6.04 -0.68 -6.49
N SER A 80 7.30 -1.07 -6.44
CA SER A 80 8.46 -0.21 -6.29
C SER A 80 9.58 -0.60 -7.25
N LYS A 81 9.28 -1.46 -8.22
CA LYS A 81 10.21 -1.82 -9.28
C LYS A 81 10.71 -0.56 -9.97
N THR A 82 12.02 -0.40 -9.94
CA THR A 82 12.69 0.70 -10.63
C THR A 82 12.76 0.36 -12.10
N SER A 83 12.33 1.29 -12.96
CA SER A 83 12.63 1.19 -14.38
C SER A 83 14.15 1.22 -14.55
N SER A 84 14.68 0.34 -15.40
CA SER A 84 16.08 0.42 -15.85
C SER A 84 16.29 1.53 -16.89
N CYS A 85 15.19 2.15 -17.34
CA CYS A 85 15.19 3.22 -18.32
C CYS A 85 15.21 4.58 -17.61
N ASP A 86 16.05 5.48 -18.10
CA ASP A 86 16.21 6.83 -17.59
C ASP A 86 14.95 7.67 -17.87
N PRO A 87 14.36 8.33 -16.86
CA PRO A 87 13.11 9.08 -17.00
C PRO A 87 13.24 10.38 -17.81
N ASN A 88 14.46 10.83 -18.13
CA ASN A 88 14.67 11.99 -18.99
C ASN A 88 14.42 11.71 -20.47
N TYR A 89 14.14 10.46 -20.83
CA TYR A 89 13.90 10.04 -22.19
C TYR A 89 12.61 9.20 -22.30
N SER A 90 11.86 9.35 -23.39
CA SER A 90 10.58 8.63 -23.59
C SER A 90 10.76 7.16 -23.99
N GLY A 91 11.97 6.76 -24.35
CA GLY A 91 12.35 5.39 -24.71
C GLY A 91 13.08 4.69 -23.56
N CYS A 92 13.51 3.45 -23.79
CA CYS A 92 14.37 2.79 -22.81
C CYS A 92 15.84 3.15 -23.01
N VAL A 93 16.24 4.30 -22.46
CA VAL A 93 17.66 4.68 -22.36
C VAL A 93 18.21 4.08 -21.07
N PRO A 94 19.22 3.19 -21.09
CA PRO A 94 19.74 2.57 -19.88
C PRO A 94 20.34 3.61 -18.92
N ILE A 95 20.08 3.46 -17.62
CA ILE A 95 20.66 4.34 -16.60
C ILE A 95 22.11 3.92 -16.34
N THR A 96 23.07 4.61 -16.96
CA THR A 96 24.52 4.39 -16.80
C THR A 96 25.28 5.72 -16.76
N SER A 97 26.62 5.70 -16.71
CA SER A 97 27.45 6.92 -16.70
C SER A 97 27.48 7.65 -18.04
N ASP A 98 27.33 6.91 -19.14
CA ASP A 98 27.44 7.42 -20.50
C ASP A 98 26.63 6.50 -21.43
N VAL A 99 25.80 7.08 -22.30
CA VAL A 99 24.99 6.35 -23.29
C VAL A 99 25.17 7.07 -24.62
N ASP A 100 25.42 6.30 -25.67
CA ASP A 100 25.62 6.85 -27.01
C ASP A 100 24.53 6.44 -28.00
N CYS A 101 24.40 7.19 -29.08
CA CYS A 101 23.56 6.78 -30.20
C CYS A 101 24.17 5.58 -30.96
N ALA A 102 23.36 4.55 -31.18
CA ALA A 102 23.76 3.38 -31.97
C ALA A 102 24.12 3.79 -33.40
N GLY A 103 25.31 3.38 -33.86
CA GLY A 103 25.83 3.74 -35.19
C GLY A 103 26.70 5.01 -35.22
N GLY A 104 26.88 5.69 -34.08
CA GLY A 104 27.80 6.80 -33.91
C GLY A 104 29.25 6.39 -33.58
N SER A 105 30.12 7.38 -33.38
CA SER A 105 31.52 7.20 -32.94
C SER A 105 31.69 7.19 -31.42
N GLY A 106 30.63 6.86 -30.69
CA GLY A 106 30.56 6.93 -29.24
C GLY A 106 31.56 6.03 -28.51
N ASN A 107 31.98 6.43 -27.31
CA ASN A 107 32.93 5.73 -26.44
C ASN A 107 32.30 5.19 -25.14
N GLY A 108 30.98 5.29 -25.03
CA GLY A 108 30.20 4.90 -23.89
C GLY A 108 30.06 3.38 -23.76
N PRO A 109 29.74 2.91 -22.55
CA PRO A 109 29.53 1.49 -22.26
C PRO A 109 28.25 0.92 -22.91
N GLU A 110 27.28 1.76 -23.26
CA GLU A 110 25.97 1.36 -23.77
C GLU A 110 25.54 2.24 -24.94
N TYR A 111 24.76 1.66 -25.86
CA TYR A 111 24.23 2.37 -27.03
C TYR A 111 22.71 2.25 -27.11
N VAL A 112 22.02 3.33 -27.50
CA VAL A 112 20.57 3.36 -27.73
C VAL A 112 20.25 3.62 -29.21
N SER A 113 19.29 2.87 -29.76
CA SER A 113 18.79 3.12 -31.12
C SER A 113 17.69 4.17 -31.09
N GLY A 114 17.94 5.29 -31.78
CA GLY A 114 16.97 6.38 -31.94
C GLY A 114 15.89 6.11 -33.01
N PRO A 115 14.92 7.03 -33.15
CA PRO A 115 14.80 8.28 -32.40
C PRO A 115 14.21 8.09 -31.00
N VAL A 116 14.74 8.81 -30.01
CA VAL A 116 14.24 8.85 -28.63
C VAL A 116 13.86 10.29 -28.27
N ARG A 117 12.74 10.56 -27.60
CA ARG A 117 12.43 11.95 -27.21
C ARG A 117 13.04 12.30 -25.86
N VAL A 118 13.59 13.51 -25.75
CA VAL A 118 14.01 14.08 -24.46
C VAL A 118 12.76 14.58 -23.73
N THR A 119 12.43 13.96 -22.60
CA THR A 119 11.29 14.31 -21.74
C THR A 119 11.68 15.15 -20.52
N GLY A 120 12.96 15.14 -20.16
CA GLY A 120 13.51 15.88 -19.02
C GLY A 120 14.72 16.70 -19.43
N SER A 121 15.89 16.31 -18.95
CA SER A 121 17.18 16.90 -19.33
C SER A 121 17.99 15.92 -20.16
N ASP A 122 18.62 16.41 -21.22
CA ASP A 122 19.56 15.61 -21.98
C ASP A 122 20.88 15.46 -21.21
N ILE A 123 20.95 14.44 -20.35
CA ILE A 123 22.08 14.19 -19.44
C ILE A 123 23.22 13.42 -20.12
N TYR A 124 22.94 12.80 -21.27
CA TYR A 124 23.87 12.01 -22.05
C TYR A 124 24.25 12.69 -23.37
N ASP A 125 23.87 13.96 -23.56
CA ASP A 125 24.13 14.75 -24.77
C ASP A 125 23.71 14.01 -26.08
N LEU A 126 22.58 13.28 -26.03
CA LEU A 126 22.06 12.49 -27.16
C LEU A 126 21.27 13.32 -28.18
N ASP A 127 20.77 14.49 -27.77
CA ASP A 127 20.05 15.49 -28.58
C ASP A 127 20.97 16.70 -28.80
N ARG A 128 21.90 16.54 -29.74
CA ARG A 128 23.00 17.49 -29.92
C ARG A 128 22.56 18.81 -30.57
N ASP A 129 21.51 18.78 -31.38
CA ASP A 129 20.95 19.96 -32.04
C ASP A 129 19.84 20.63 -31.22
N GLY A 130 19.34 19.99 -30.17
CA GLY A 130 18.49 20.56 -29.15
C GLY A 130 17.04 20.72 -29.60
N ASP A 131 16.57 19.85 -30.49
CA ASP A 131 15.23 19.92 -31.07
C ASP A 131 14.18 19.12 -30.25
N GLY A 132 14.64 18.38 -29.23
CA GLY A 132 13.84 17.52 -28.36
C GLY A 132 13.80 16.06 -28.80
N VAL A 133 14.52 15.69 -29.86
CA VAL A 133 14.70 14.34 -30.37
C VAL A 133 16.19 13.98 -30.28
N ALA A 134 16.46 12.84 -29.67
CA ALA A 134 17.78 12.27 -29.48
C ALA A 134 17.98 11.12 -30.48
N CYS A 135 19.21 11.00 -30.99
CA CYS A 135 19.60 9.94 -31.92
C CYS A 135 18.73 9.82 -33.19
N ASP A 136 18.07 10.90 -33.60
CA ASP A 136 17.59 11.05 -34.96
C ASP A 136 18.77 11.48 -35.84
N THR A 137 19.03 10.68 -36.87
CA THR A 137 20.13 10.87 -37.83
C THR A 137 20.12 12.20 -38.55
#